data_AF-A0A016XNU3-F1
#
_entry.id   AF-A0A016XNU3-F1
#
_cell.length_a   1.000
_cell.length_b   1.000
_cell.length_c   1.000
_cell.angle_alpha   90.00
_cell.angle_beta   90.00
_cell.angle_gamma   90.00
#
_symmetry.space_group_name_H-M   'P 1'
#
loop_
_entity.id
_entity.type
_entity.pdbx_description
1 polymer ?
#
loop_
_entity_poly.entity_id
_entity_poly.type
_entity_poly.pdbx_seq_one_letter_code
_entity_poly.pdbx_strand_id
1 'polypeptide(L)'
;MNPWLILIAVLAAVGSGAVGFNLGQDAETARNAREERLVQQATNSAATASAQAISAIRVTNTTIHQELQREIREKPVYFDCRHSPDGLRAVNAALVGARPESVGGGQLPAADNPGR
;
A
#
# COMPACT_ATOMS: atom_id res chain seq x y z
N MET A 1 74.24 -4.73 -41.72
CA MET A 1 72.93 -4.94 -41.07
C MET A 1 72.88 -6.39 -40.59
N ASN A 2 72.89 -6.65 -39.28
CA ASN A 2 72.90 -8.04 -38.78
C ASN A 2 71.46 -8.56 -38.69
N PRO A 3 71.05 -9.54 -39.52
CA PRO A 3 69.65 -9.99 -39.60
C PRO A 3 69.11 -10.55 -38.28
N TRP A 4 69.99 -11.10 -37.44
CA TRP A 4 69.63 -11.58 -36.11
C TRP A 4 69.16 -10.48 -35.16
N LEU A 5 69.74 -9.27 -35.25
CA LEU A 5 69.33 -8.15 -34.41
C LEU A 5 67.92 -7.67 -34.75
N ILE A 6 67.53 -7.73 -36.04
CA ILE A 6 66.18 -7.36 -36.48
C ILE A 6 65.15 -8.35 -35.93
N LEU A 7 65.45 -9.66 -35.98
CA LEU A 7 64.55 -10.69 -35.43
C LEU A 7 64.34 -10.56 -33.92
N ILE A 8 65.41 -10.28 -33.17
CA ILE A 8 65.31 -10.06 -31.72
C ILE A 8 64.48 -8.82 -31.41
N ALA A 9 64.66 -7.73 -32.17
CA ALA A 9 63.89 -6.50 -31.98
C ALA A 9 62.39 -6.70 -32.24
N VAL A 10 62.03 -7.46 -33.28
CA VAL A 10 60.63 -7.78 -33.60
C VAL A 10 60.02 -8.68 -32.52
N LEU A 11 60.73 -9.71 -32.06
CA LEU A 11 60.27 -10.58 -30.98
C LEU A 11 60.06 -9.81 -29.66
N ALA A 12 60.96 -8.89 -29.32
CA ALA A 12 60.84 -8.05 -28.14
C ALA A 12 59.62 -7.12 -28.22
N ALA A 13 59.36 -6.53 -29.39
CA ALA A 13 58.19 -5.68 -29.62
C ALA A 13 56.88 -6.45 -29.44
N VAL A 14 56.77 -7.64 -30.05
CA VAL A 14 55.57 -8.50 -29.94
C VAL A 14 55.38 -9.00 -28.51
N GLY A 15 56.45 -9.46 -27.86
CA GLY A 15 56.41 -9.95 -26.48
C GLY A 15 55.96 -8.87 -25.49
N SER A 16 56.48 -7.64 -25.63
CA SER A 16 56.10 -6.51 -24.77
C SER A 16 54.63 -6.14 -24.91
N GLY A 17 54.09 -6.17 -26.13
CA GLY A 17 52.67 -5.96 -26.39
C GLY A 17 51.78 -6.98 -25.68
N ALA A 18 52.08 -8.27 -25.85
CA ALA A 18 51.29 -9.36 -25.25
C ALA A 18 51.25 -9.29 -23.71
N VAL A 19 52.36 -8.94 -23.07
CA VAL A 19 52.43 -8.76 -21.62
C VAL A 19 51.63 -7.52 -21.18
N GLY A 20 51.74 -6.41 -21.90
CA GLY A 20 50.98 -5.19 -21.62
C GLY A 20 49.46 -5.39 -21.72
N PHE A 21 48.99 -6.13 -22.73
CA PHE A 21 47.57 -6.44 -22.90
C PHE A 21 47.00 -7.34 -21.80
N ASN A 22 47.77 -8.30 -21.28
CA ASN A 22 47.34 -9.14 -20.17
C ASN A 22 47.24 -8.33 -18.86
N LEU A 23 48.25 -7.50 -18.55
CA LEU A 23 48.20 -6.64 -17.36
C LEU A 23 47.02 -5.65 -17.40
N GLY A 24 46.65 -5.15 -18.58
CA GLY A 24 45.49 -4.28 -18.75
C GLY A 24 44.17 -4.98 -18.41
N GLN A 25 43.97 -6.20 -18.91
CA GLN A 25 42.78 -7.01 -18.62
C GLN A 25 42.68 -7.38 -17.13
N ASP A 26 43.80 -7.74 -16.50
CA ASP A 26 43.84 -8.04 -15.06
C ASP A 26 43.50 -6.81 -14.21
N ALA A 27 43.96 -5.62 -14.62
CA ALA A 27 43.65 -4.38 -13.92
C ALA A 27 42.16 -4.00 -14.01
N GLU A 28 41.53 -4.27 -15.15
CA GLU A 28 40.10 -3.99 -15.37
C GLU A 28 39.22 -4.99 -14.61
N THR A 29 39.53 -6.29 -14.68
CA THR A 29 38.82 -7.32 -13.91
C THR A 29 38.95 -7.10 -12.40
N ALA A 30 40.10 -6.64 -11.91
CA ALA A 30 40.29 -6.30 -10.50
C ALA A 30 39.45 -5.09 -10.05
N ARG A 31 39.19 -4.12 -10.94
CA ARG A 31 38.29 -2.98 -10.67
C ARG A 31 36.84 -3.45 -10.62
N ASN A 32 36.41 -4.22 -11.60
CA ASN A 32 35.05 -4.77 -11.66
C ASN A 32 34.75 -5.65 -10.43
N ALA A 33 35.71 -6.48 -10.00
CA ALA A 33 35.58 -7.30 -8.81
C ALA A 33 35.43 -6.48 -7.51
N ARG A 34 35.97 -5.26 -7.44
CA ARG A 34 35.75 -4.36 -6.29
C ARG A 34 34.35 -3.78 -6.29
N GLU A 35 33.87 -3.33 -7.44
CA GLU A 35 32.51 -2.80 -7.59
C GLU A 35 31.47 -3.87 -7.30
N GLU A 36 31.66 -5.07 -7.84
CA GLU A 36 30.76 -6.20 -7.63
C GLU A 36 30.71 -6.62 -6.16
N ARG A 37 31.84 -6.57 -5.43
CA ARG A 37 31.84 -6.80 -3.97
C ARG A 37 31.03 -5.76 -3.20
N LEU A 38 31.10 -4.49 -3.58
CA LEU A 38 30.31 -3.42 -2.94
C LEU A 38 28.83 -3.60 -3.22
N VAL A 39 28.47 -3.93 -4.46
CA VAL A 39 27.09 -4.25 -4.84
C VAL A 39 26.59 -5.47 -4.07
N GLN A 40 27.39 -6.54 -3.98
CA GLN A 40 27.03 -7.75 -3.22
C GLN A 40 26.80 -7.47 -1.74
N GLN A 41 27.63 -6.61 -1.13
CA GLN A 41 27.45 -6.22 0.28
C GLN A 41 26.16 -5.40 0.46
N ALA A 42 25.90 -4.45 -0.44
CA ALA A 42 24.68 -3.65 -0.42
C ALA A 42 23.43 -4.54 -0.59
N THR A 43 23.43 -5.45 -1.56
CA THR A 43 22.30 -6.37 -1.81
C THR A 43 22.08 -7.32 -0.63
N ASN A 44 23.14 -7.87 -0.04
CA ASN A 44 23.03 -8.72 1.15
C ASN A 44 22.49 -7.95 2.36
N SER A 45 22.92 -6.70 2.55
CA SER A 45 22.38 -5.83 3.63
C SER A 45 20.90 -5.51 3.43
N ALA A 46 20.49 -5.23 2.18
CA ALA A 46 19.09 -4.99 1.84
C ALA A 46 18.23 -6.25 2.00
N ALA A 47 18.74 -7.41 1.59
CA ALA A 47 18.05 -8.70 1.72
C ALA A 47 17.87 -9.08 3.20
N THR A 48 18.90 -8.90 4.02
CA THR A 48 18.82 -9.17 5.47
C THR A 48 17.88 -8.20 6.18
N ALA A 49 17.92 -6.90 5.86
CA ALA A 49 16.97 -5.92 6.38
C ALA A 49 15.52 -6.24 5.98
N SER A 50 15.30 -6.65 4.72
CA SER A 50 13.98 -7.06 4.24
C SER A 50 13.49 -8.33 4.93
N ALA A 51 14.36 -9.33 5.11
CA ALA A 51 14.04 -10.55 5.83
C ALA A 51 13.69 -10.27 7.31
N GLN A 52 14.43 -9.38 7.98
CA GLN A 52 14.12 -8.95 9.34
C GLN A 52 12.76 -8.24 9.41
N ALA A 53 12.50 -7.31 8.49
CA ALA A 53 11.21 -6.62 8.41
C ALA A 53 10.05 -7.60 8.17
N ILE A 54 10.21 -8.57 7.25
CA ILE A 54 9.21 -9.61 7.00
C ILE A 54 9.01 -10.50 8.23
N SER A 55 10.08 -10.90 8.90
CA SER A 55 10.00 -11.72 10.12
C SER A 55 9.29 -11.01 11.27
N ALA A 56 9.35 -9.68 11.30
CA ALA A 56 8.66 -8.85 12.28
C ALA A 56 7.16 -8.67 11.97
N ILE A 57 6.70 -9.00 10.75
CA ILE A 57 5.28 -8.99 10.40
C ILE A 57 4.60 -10.14 11.13
N ARG A 58 3.93 -9.82 12.23
CA ARG A 58 3.07 -10.76 12.94
C ARG A 58 1.77 -10.95 12.13
N VAL A 59 1.62 -12.12 11.52
CA VAL A 59 0.38 -12.51 10.82
C VAL A 59 -0.70 -12.77 11.87
N THR A 60 -1.48 -11.73 12.17
CA THR A 60 -2.65 -11.87 13.04
C THR A 60 -3.79 -12.47 12.22
N ASN A 61 -3.93 -13.80 12.24
CA ASN A 61 -5.10 -14.49 11.68
C ASN A 61 -6.29 -14.26 12.61
N THR A 62 -6.86 -13.05 12.58
CA THR A 62 -8.11 -12.78 13.28
C THR A 62 -9.26 -13.08 12.33
N THR A 63 -10.06 -14.09 12.65
CA THR A 63 -11.37 -14.26 12.03
C THR A 63 -12.20 -13.02 12.37
N ILE A 64 -12.47 -12.18 11.37
CA ILE A 64 -13.30 -10.99 11.54
C ILE A 64 -14.74 -11.49 11.78
N HIS A 65 -15.11 -11.65 13.05
CA HIS A 65 -16.49 -11.89 13.48
C HIS A 65 -17.26 -10.58 13.69
N GLN A 66 -16.87 -9.50 13.00
CA GLN A 66 -17.69 -8.30 12.97
C GLN A 66 -19.00 -8.67 12.29
N GLU A 67 -20.03 -8.97 13.08
CA GLU A 67 -21.40 -8.70 12.69
C GLU A 67 -21.40 -7.26 12.20
N LEU A 68 -21.45 -7.11 10.88
CA LEU A 68 -21.75 -5.85 10.24
C LEU A 68 -23.11 -5.43 10.83
N GLN A 69 -23.08 -4.60 11.87
CA GLN A 69 -24.23 -3.79 12.26
C GLN A 69 -24.44 -2.81 11.12
N ARG A 70 -24.94 -3.34 10.00
CA ARG A 70 -25.53 -2.57 8.93
C ARG A 70 -26.80 -2.03 9.56
N GLU A 71 -26.67 -0.92 10.26
CA GLU A 71 -27.77 -0.04 10.58
C GLU A 71 -28.32 0.39 9.21
N ILE A 72 -29.24 -0.43 8.68
CA ILE A 72 -30.06 -0.07 7.55
C ILE A 72 -30.89 1.07 8.09
N ARG A 73 -30.37 2.30 7.92
CA ARG A 73 -31.15 3.50 8.10
C ARG A 73 -32.19 3.44 7.00
N GLU A 74 -33.30 2.79 7.30
CA GLU A 74 -34.46 2.63 6.43
C GLU A 74 -34.97 4.03 6.15
N LYS A 75 -34.46 4.64 5.08
CA LYS A 75 -35.03 5.87 4.55
C LYS A 75 -36.35 5.44 3.91
N PRO A 76 -37.52 5.80 4.46
CA PRO A 76 -38.77 5.54 3.79
C PRO A 76 -38.76 6.32 2.48
N VAL A 77 -38.51 5.64 1.38
CA VAL A 77 -38.67 6.21 0.04
C VAL A 77 -40.16 6.19 -0.24
N TYR A 78 -40.76 7.36 -0.46
CA TYR A 78 -42.17 7.49 -0.80
C TYR A 78 -42.42 6.88 -2.19
N PHE A 79 -42.81 5.61 -2.23
CA PHE A 79 -43.08 4.91 -3.50
C PHE A 79 -44.44 5.28 -4.12
N ASP A 80 -45.42 5.66 -3.29
CA ASP A 80 -46.81 5.87 -3.72
C ASP A 80 -47.28 7.34 -3.66
N CYS A 81 -46.37 8.31 -3.62
CA CYS A 81 -46.70 9.74 -3.46
C CYS A 81 -47.60 10.05 -2.24
N ARG A 82 -47.65 9.16 -1.25
CA ARG A 82 -48.40 9.33 -0.01
C ARG A 82 -47.42 9.67 1.10
N HIS A 83 -47.66 10.79 1.76
CA HIS A 83 -46.86 11.18 2.92
C HIS A 83 -47.10 10.22 4.10
N SER A 84 -46.04 9.98 4.87
CA SER A 84 -46.16 9.32 6.17
C SER A 84 -46.93 10.26 7.12
N PRO A 85 -47.57 9.74 8.18
CA PRO A 85 -48.26 10.57 9.16
C PRO A 85 -47.37 11.68 9.74
N ASP A 86 -46.08 11.39 9.93
CA ASP A 86 -45.09 12.35 10.42
C ASP A 86 -44.73 13.39 9.36
N GLY A 87 -44.60 12.97 8.10
CA GLY A 87 -44.41 13.86 6.97
C GLY A 87 -45.55 14.86 6.79
N LEU A 88 -46.81 14.41 6.90
CA LEU A 88 -47.98 15.30 6.85
C LEU A 88 -47.99 16.30 8.01
N ARG A 89 -47.65 15.86 9.23
CA ARG A 89 -47.57 16.75 10.39
C ARG A 89 -46.51 17.83 10.20
N ALA A 90 -45.34 17.48 9.68
CA ALA A 90 -44.28 18.44 9.39
C ALA A 90 -44.67 19.46 8.30
N VAL A 91 -45.35 19.00 7.25
CA VAL A 91 -45.84 19.88 6.16
C VAL A 91 -46.93 20.83 6.68
N ASN A 92 -47.90 20.32 7.45
CA ASN A 92 -48.96 21.16 8.02
C ASN A 92 -48.39 22.18 9.02
N ALA A 93 -47.40 21.79 9.82
CA ALA A 93 -46.70 22.70 10.73
C ALA A 93 -45.99 23.83 9.95
N ALA A 94 -45.31 23.49 8.85
CA ALA A 94 -44.67 24.48 7.98
C ALA A 94 -45.67 25.44 7.29
N LEU A 95 -46.84 24.94 6.89
CA LEU A 95 -47.91 25.76 6.28
C LEU A 95 -48.57 26.72 7.28
N VAL A 96 -48.72 26.29 8.54
CA VAL A 96 -49.32 27.10 9.62
C VAL A 96 -48.28 28.02 10.30
N GLY A 97 -46.99 27.86 9.97
CA GLY A 97 -45.90 28.65 10.56
C GLY A 97 -45.55 28.26 12.01
N ALA A 98 -46.08 27.14 12.50
CA ALA A 98 -45.79 26.60 13.83
C ALA A 98 -44.70 25.52 13.73
N ARG A 99 -43.73 25.52 14.66
CA ARG A 99 -42.76 24.40 14.74
C ARG A 99 -43.49 23.14 15.19
N PRO A 100 -43.13 21.94 14.70
CA PRO A 100 -43.71 20.70 15.21
C PRO A 100 -43.34 20.58 16.69
N GLU A 101 -44.30 20.79 17.57
CA GLU A 101 -44.12 20.57 18.99
C GLU A 101 -43.82 19.08 19.21
N SER A 102 -42.69 18.81 19.85
CA SER A 102 -42.33 17.47 20.30
C SER A 102 -43.47 16.94 21.16
N VAL A 103 -43.96 15.74 20.86
CA VAL A 103 -44.92 15.01 21.70
C VAL A 103 -44.23 14.68 23.04
N GLY A 104 -44.31 15.62 23.98
CA GLY A 104 -43.63 15.57 25.27
C GLY A 104 -44.30 16.45 26.31
N GLY A 105 -45.58 16.75 26.11
CA GLY A 105 -46.36 17.63 26.98
C GLY A 105 -47.46 16.92 27.75
N GLY A 106 -47.33 15.63 28.10
CA GLY A 106 -48.17 14.95 29.11
C GLY A 106 -49.71 15.06 28.98
N GLN A 107 -50.23 15.45 27.82
CA GLN A 107 -51.64 15.82 27.61
C GLN A 107 -52.44 14.75 26.86
N LEU A 108 -51.84 13.59 26.57
CA LEU A 108 -52.58 12.44 26.09
C LEU A 108 -52.74 11.44 27.26
N PRO A 109 -53.97 10.95 27.52
CA PRO A 109 -54.17 9.85 28.45
C PRO A 109 -53.32 8.64 28.04
N ALA A 110 -52.78 7.92 29.02
CA ALA A 110 -52.03 6.69 28.75
C ALA A 110 -52.89 5.73 27.92
N ALA A 111 -52.28 5.08 26.93
CA ALA A 111 -52.96 4.13 26.07
C ALA A 111 -53.62 3.03 26.92
N ASP A 112 -54.92 2.83 26.69
CA ASP A 112 -55.73 1.82 27.36
C ASP A 112 -55.17 0.44 27.04
N ASN A 113 -55.05 -0.43 28.05
CA ASN A 113 -54.36 -1.71 27.96
C ASN A 113 -55.41 -2.85 28.08
N PRO A 114 -56.04 -3.30 26.98
CA PRO A 114 -57.01 -4.38 27.06
C PRO A 114 -56.28 -5.73 27.06
N GLY A 115 -56.12 -6.34 28.23
CA GLY A 115 -55.68 -7.73 28.31
C GLY A 115 -55.32 -8.25 29.70
N ARG A 116 -56.35 -8.73 30.42
CA ARG A 116 -56.21 -9.81 31.39
C ARG A 116 -57.26 -10.87 31.07
#